data_AF-A0A970VAQ9-F1
#
_entry.id   AF-A0A970VAQ9-F1
#
_cell.length_a   1.000
_cell.length_b   1.000
_cell.length_c   1.000
_cell.angle_alpha   90.00
_cell.angle_beta   90.00
_cell.angle_gamma   90.00
#
_symmetry.space_group_name_H-M   'P 1'
#
loop_
_entity.id
_entity.type
_entity.pdbx_description
1 polymer ?
#
loop_
_entity_poly.entity_id
_entity_poly.type
_entity_poly.pdbx_seq_one_letter_code
_entity_poly.pdbx_strand_id
1 'polypeptide(L)' 'PLDIRIREQADGGKPTVVAEPDGRLAQIYREIARKAAARLSLRGRSYSGRFPDIVKRDK' A
#
# COMPACT_ATOMS: atom_id res chain seq x y z
N PRO A 1 -2.90 -6.87 11.57
CA PRO A 1 -2.78 -6.87 13.04
C PRO A 1 -3.85 -5.94 13.60
N LEU A 2 -4.46 -6.29 14.74
CA LEU A 2 -5.43 -5.41 15.41
C LEU A 2 -4.76 -4.81 16.65
N ASP A 3 -4.37 -3.56 16.56
CA ASP A 3 -3.67 -2.81 17.60
C ASP A 3 -4.13 -1.35 17.53
N ILE A 4 -4.47 -0.75 18.68
CA ILE A 4 -5.04 0.60 18.73
C ILE A 4 -4.08 1.66 18.19
N ARG A 5 -2.77 1.44 18.37
CA ARG A 5 -1.72 2.37 17.93
C ARG A 5 -1.73 2.59 16.43
N ILE A 6 -2.17 1.59 15.65
CA ILE A 6 -2.30 1.72 14.19
C ILE A 6 -3.26 2.87 13.84
N ARG A 7 -4.39 2.93 14.54
CA ARG A 7 -5.41 3.95 14.31
C ARG A 7 -4.93 5.30 14.81
N GLU A 8 -4.45 5.38 16.04
CA GLU A 8 -4.00 6.63 16.66
C GLU A 8 -2.90 7.30 15.82
N GLN A 9 -1.91 6.53 15.37
CA GLN A 9 -0.82 7.03 14.54
C GLN A 9 -1.26 7.41 13.12
N ALA A 10 -2.13 6.61 12.51
CA ALA A 10 -2.67 6.92 11.18
C ALA A 10 -3.54 8.17 11.18
N ASP A 11 -4.48 8.27 12.13
CA ASP A 11 -5.39 9.41 12.29
C ASP A 11 -4.61 10.67 12.69
N GLY A 12 -3.51 10.52 13.44
CA GLY A 12 -2.57 11.58 13.75
C GLY A 12 -1.66 12.01 12.60
N GLY A 13 -1.81 11.44 11.40
CA GLY A 13 -1.05 11.82 10.20
C GLY A 13 0.38 11.28 10.15
N LYS A 14 0.79 10.44 11.12
CA LYS A 14 2.10 9.77 11.14
C LYS A 14 1.91 8.26 11.29
N PRO A 15 1.55 7.54 10.22
CA PRO A 15 1.25 6.11 10.28
C PRO A 15 2.39 5.28 10.89
N THR A 16 2.05 4.11 11.43
CA THR A 16 2.98 3.26 12.21
C THR A 16 4.29 2.91 11.52
N VAL A 17 4.27 2.71 10.20
CA VAL A 17 5.48 2.43 9.39
C VAL A 17 6.47 3.61 9.34
N VAL A 18 5.98 4.82 9.62
CA VAL A 18 6.76 6.07 9.72
C VAL A 18 7.04 6.41 11.18
N ALA A 19 6.07 6.24 12.08
CA ALA A 19 6.21 6.54 13.49
C ALA A 19 7.23 5.65 14.20
N GLU A 20 7.19 4.34 13.92
CA GLU A 20 8.05 3.32 14.53
C GLU A 20 8.57 2.37 13.44
N PRO A 21 9.54 2.80 12.60
CA PRO A 21 9.97 2.04 11.43
C PRO A 21 10.47 0.63 11.76
N ASP A 22 11.12 0.47 12.91
CA ASP A 22 11.69 -0.81 13.35
C ASP A 22 10.76 -1.58 14.30
N GLY A 23 9.63 -0.98 14.66
CA GLY A 23 8.63 -1.57 15.55
C GLY A 23 7.92 -2.77 14.92
N ARG A 24 7.44 -3.68 15.78
CA ARG A 24 6.77 -4.93 15.36
C ARG A 24 5.62 -4.69 14.37
N LEU A 25 4.80 -3.67 14.60
CA LEU A 25 3.67 -3.32 13.72
C LEU A 25 4.14 -2.93 12.31
N ALA A 26 5.19 -2.12 12.21
CA ALA A 26 5.78 -1.73 10.93
C ALA A 26 6.36 -2.95 10.19
N GLN A 27 7.04 -3.85 10.91
CA GLN A 27 7.59 -5.07 10.32
C GLN A 27 6.49 -6.00 9.77
N ILE A 28 5.36 -6.16 10.48
CA ILE A 28 4.22 -6.95 9.99
C ILE A 28 3.68 -6.36 8.68
N TYR A 29 3.48 -5.03 8.60
CA TYR A 29 3.02 -4.40 7.35
C TYR A 29 4.05 -4.52 6.23
N ARG A 30 5.36 -4.42 6.52
CA ARG A 30 6.43 -4.66 5.54
C ARG A 30 6.40 -6.09 5.01
N GLU A 31 6.16 -7.08 5.87
CA GLU A 31 6.04 -8.48 5.45
C GLU A 31 4.84 -8.68 4.51
N ILE A 32 3.68 -8.12 4.86
CA ILE A 32 2.48 -8.16 4.01
C ILE A 32 2.78 -7.53 2.64
N ALA A 33 3.41 -6.34 2.63
CA ALA A 33 3.79 -5.64 1.40
C ALA A 33 4.77 -6.46 0.56
N ARG A 34 5.79 -7.08 1.16
CA ARG A 34 6.73 -7.97 0.45
C ARG A 34 6.02 -9.16 -0.19
N LYS A 35 5.11 -9.82 0.53
CA LYS A 35 4.32 -10.94 -0.01
C LYS A 35 3.44 -10.48 -1.18
N ALA A 36 2.80 -9.32 -1.06
CA ALA A 36 1.99 -8.75 -2.13
C ALA A 36 2.83 -8.42 -3.37
N ALA A 37 3.99 -7.78 -3.19
CA ALA A 37 4.93 -7.44 -4.27
C ALA A 37 5.48 -8.69 -4.95
N ALA A 38 5.85 -9.73 -4.19
CA ALA A 38 6.32 -11.00 -4.75
C ALA A 38 5.24 -11.64 -5.65
N ARG A 39 3.98 -11.69 -5.18
CA ARG A 39 2.86 -12.20 -5.99
C ARG A 39 2.64 -11.39 -7.26
N LEU A 40 2.76 -10.07 -7.20
CA LEU A 40 2.63 -9.19 -8.36
C LEU A 40 3.77 -9.41 -9.37
N SER A 41 4.99 -9.58 -8.88
CA SER A 41 6.18 -9.82 -9.72
C SER A 41 6.10 -11.13 -10.51
N LEU A 42 5.40 -12.14 -9.99
CA LEU A 42 5.20 -13.42 -10.67
C LEU A 42 4.10 -13.35 -11.74
N ARG A 43 3.26 -12.32 -11.75
CA ARG A 43 2.25 -12.14 -12.79
C ARG A 43 2.91 -11.65 -14.08
N GLY A 44 2.53 -12.25 -15.21
CA GLY A 44 2.91 -11.74 -16.53
C GLY A 44 2.49 -10.27 -16.68
N ARG A 45 3.36 -9.44 -17.27
CA ARG A 45 3.06 -8.02 -17.52
C ARG A 45 1.96 -7.92 -18.57
N SER A 46 0.72 -7.72 -18.12
CA SER A 46 -0.37 -7.32 -18.99
C SER A 46 -0.43 -5.79 -19.06
N TYR A 47 -0.25 -5.25 -20.26
CA TYR A 47 -0.39 -3.82 -20.53
C TYR A 47 -1.84 -3.46 -20.93
N SER A 48 -2.69 -4.46 -21.19
CA SER A 48 -4.11 -4.27 -21.47
C SER A 48 -4.84 -3.95 -20.16
N GLY A 49 -5.05 -2.67 -19.89
CA GLY A 49 -5.69 -2.18 -18.66
C GLY A 49 -4.92 -1.09 -17.92
N ARG A 50 -3.77 -0.62 -18.44
CA ARG A 50 -3.24 0.67 -18.00
C ARG A 50 -4.21 1.75 -18.44
N PHE A 51 -4.72 2.49 -17.46
CA PHE A 51 -5.55 3.70 -17.54
C PHE A 51 -6.18 4.00 -18.92
N PRO A 52 -7.52 3.93 -19.07
CA PRO A 52 -8.15 4.34 -20.32
C PRO A 52 -7.86 5.82 -20.61
N ASP A 53 -7.70 6.17 -21.89
CA ASP A 53 -7.55 7.56 -22.32
C ASP A 53 -8.81 8.35 -21.94
N ILE A 54 -8.66 9.30 -21.02
CA ILE A 54 -9.73 10.21 -20.62
C ILE A 54 -9.80 11.34 -21.65
N VAL A 55 -10.55 11.13 -22.73
CA VAL A 55 -10.88 12.18 -23.71
C VAL A 55 -12.01 13.06 -23.18
N LYS A 56 -11.72 14.34 -22.87
CA LYS A 56 -12.76 15.36 -22.74
C LYS A 56 -13.35 15.58 -24.14
N ARG A 57 -14.62 15.23 -24.35
CA ARG A 57 -15.38 15.74 -25.50
C ARG A 57 -15.95 17.09 -25.09
N ASP A 58 -15.39 18.16 -25.63
CA ASP A 58 -16.02 19.47 -25.58
C ASP A 58 -17.26 19.46 -26.49
N LYS A 59 -18.37 20.04 -26.00
CA LYS A 59 -19.62 20.23 -26.72
C LYS A 59 -19.84 21.72 -26.94
#